data_AF-A0A847I5Y0-F1
#
_entry.id   AF-A0A847I5Y0-F1
#
_cell.length_a   1.000
_cell.length_b   1.000
_cell.length_c   1.000
_cell.angle_alpha   90.00
_cell.angle_beta   90.00
_cell.angle_gamma   90.00
#
_symmetry.space_group_name_H-M   'P 1'
#
loop_
_entity.id
_entity.type
_entity.pdbx_description
1 polymer ?
#
loop_
_entity_poly.entity_id
_entity_poly.type
_entity_poly.pdbx_seq_one_letter_code
_entity_poly.pdbx_strand_id
1 'polypeptide(L)'
;MHVWPQWLLCSSPWACVLPVAIGWAAGALSLQGRALERVALAKARSELLDRVYALKLRESLTIGDWAAHDLGRDRALRLWLRQTAAYGAARTYSDGSCDVAVRLAPAALEQKLEALSATSGATADGAVATPDFSLAAREWPVLWAQGTAWPTEAELAQQPEGWEDVTPVGLEMTRRAAEADARRALFDSIGMLPVTRARRLSDFLESGEQVREAVIAALQREALLAVSFAPDQVAVATARIGLVDLIRILTEVHENNYQGDGFHGRDFRGMGLLATVDEVSATGWAIPPAAAISRSHYPGGELDAPAWATAKMTASGRYLPRENEKLSQAEQAEAARLDGVDELWQGIQTLALKDGRTLSAFFAEHTELQADLEVLLSGARVVGPQSTQPAGVVTVQIELPLRRLWWIVRRGLRPAEMATAAESAGRPAQKGAP
;
A
#
# COMPACT_ATOMS: atom_id res chain seq x y z
N MET A 1 4.81 -20.87 -50.92
CA MET A 1 6.10 -20.16 -51.13
C MET A 1 5.98 -18.78 -50.51
N HIS A 2 6.30 -18.66 -49.23
CA HIS A 2 6.64 -17.40 -48.58
C HIS A 2 7.79 -17.69 -47.64
N VAL A 3 8.88 -16.98 -47.87
CA VAL A 3 10.19 -17.15 -47.27
C VAL A 3 10.13 -16.60 -45.84
N TRP A 4 10.42 -17.46 -44.87
CA TRP A 4 10.61 -17.08 -43.48
C TRP A 4 11.95 -16.33 -43.34
N PRO A 5 12.05 -15.23 -42.56
CA PRO A 5 13.34 -14.66 -42.21
C PRO A 5 14.07 -15.57 -41.22
N GLN A 6 15.30 -15.91 -41.58
CA GLN A 6 16.12 -17.02 -41.09
C GLN A 6 16.93 -16.67 -39.81
N TRP A 7 16.31 -16.01 -38.82
CA TRP A 7 17.00 -15.52 -37.60
C TRP A 7 16.54 -16.14 -36.29
N LEU A 8 15.72 -17.20 -36.29
CA LEU A 8 15.23 -17.89 -35.08
C LEU A 8 15.73 -19.33 -34.91
N LEU A 9 16.85 -19.69 -35.54
CA LEU A 9 17.50 -20.98 -35.35
C LEU A 9 18.98 -20.80 -35.01
N CYS A 10 19.26 -20.49 -33.74
CA CYS A 10 20.53 -20.86 -33.09
C CYS A 10 20.36 -20.87 -31.57
N SER A 11 20.29 -22.09 -31.03
CA SER A 11 20.96 -22.54 -29.80
C SER A 11 21.10 -21.57 -28.63
N SER A 12 20.39 -21.90 -27.54
CA SER A 12 20.57 -21.39 -26.18
C SER A 12 22.04 -21.15 -25.78
N PRO A 13 22.40 -19.95 -25.30
CA PRO A 13 23.62 -19.74 -24.53
C PRO A 13 23.27 -19.75 -23.04
N TRP A 14 22.72 -20.87 -22.55
CA TRP A 14 22.59 -21.15 -21.12
C TRP A 14 23.65 -22.20 -20.75
N ALA A 15 24.94 -21.85 -20.81
CA ALA A 15 26.02 -22.60 -20.14
C ALA A 15 27.37 -21.85 -20.18
N CYS A 16 27.86 -21.54 -18.97
CA CYS A 16 29.28 -21.45 -18.57
C CYS A 16 30.18 -20.33 -19.15
N VAL A 17 30.43 -19.30 -18.32
CA VAL A 17 31.79 -18.75 -18.08
C VAL A 17 31.96 -18.43 -16.59
N LEU A 18 33.11 -18.81 -16.03
CA LEU A 18 33.53 -18.82 -14.62
C LEU A 18 33.77 -17.41 -14.00
N PRO A 19 33.82 -17.32 -12.65
CA PRO A 19 33.88 -16.07 -11.88
C PRO A 19 35.32 -15.65 -11.59
N VAL A 20 35.61 -14.34 -11.53
CA VAL A 20 36.57 -13.71 -10.60
C VAL A 20 36.33 -12.18 -10.62
N ALA A 21 36.20 -11.59 -9.43
CA ALA A 21 36.21 -10.15 -9.11
C ALA A 21 34.92 -9.30 -9.23
N ILE A 22 33.73 -9.84 -8.89
CA ILE A 22 32.47 -9.06 -8.79
C ILE A 22 31.75 -9.30 -7.44
N GLY A 23 32.51 -9.44 -6.34
CA GLY A 23 31.92 -9.79 -5.04
C GLY A 23 31.17 -8.64 -4.34
N TRP A 24 31.60 -7.40 -4.53
CA TRP A 24 31.10 -6.27 -3.74
C TRP A 24 30.04 -5.43 -4.49
N ALA A 25 30.17 -5.29 -5.82
CA ALA A 25 29.19 -4.56 -6.64
C ALA A 25 27.89 -5.36 -6.88
N ALA A 26 27.98 -6.68 -7.11
CA ALA A 26 26.79 -7.53 -7.28
C ALA A 26 26.01 -7.67 -5.96
N GLY A 27 26.70 -7.70 -4.82
CA GLY A 27 26.08 -7.71 -3.48
C GLY A 27 25.31 -6.42 -3.19
N ALA A 28 25.90 -5.25 -3.45
CA ALA A 28 25.26 -3.95 -3.24
C ALA A 28 24.05 -3.72 -4.17
N LEU A 29 24.15 -4.11 -5.45
CA LEU A 29 23.03 -4.06 -6.40
C LEU A 29 21.88 -5.00 -5.97
N SER A 30 22.19 -6.16 -5.38
CA SER A 30 21.18 -7.08 -4.85
C SER A 30 20.47 -6.56 -3.59
N LEU A 31 21.18 -5.84 -2.72
CA LEU A 31 20.60 -5.25 -1.51
C LEU A 31 19.70 -4.06 -1.82
N GLN A 32 20.14 -3.18 -2.73
CA GLN A 32 19.32 -2.07 -3.19
C GLN A 32 18.09 -2.57 -3.97
N GLY A 33 18.24 -3.59 -4.82
CA GLY A 33 17.12 -4.24 -5.50
C GLY A 33 16.08 -4.77 -4.53
N ARG A 34 16.50 -5.49 -3.48
CA ARG A 34 15.59 -5.99 -2.42
C ARG A 34 14.94 -4.86 -1.62
N ALA A 35 15.66 -3.78 -1.36
CA ALA A 35 15.10 -2.61 -0.69
C ALA A 35 13.96 -1.98 -1.52
N LEU A 36 14.20 -1.78 -2.82
CA LEU A 36 13.19 -1.25 -3.74
C LEU A 36 12.01 -2.20 -3.92
N GLU A 37 12.26 -3.51 -4.00
CA GLU A 37 11.20 -4.52 -4.04
C GLU A 37 10.29 -4.43 -2.81
N ARG A 38 10.85 -4.30 -1.60
CA ARG A 38 10.08 -4.12 -0.36
C ARG A 38 9.18 -2.89 -0.40
N VAL A 39 9.74 -1.75 -0.84
CA VAL A 39 8.98 -0.49 -0.97
C VAL A 39 7.87 -0.61 -2.02
N ALA A 40 8.18 -1.17 -3.19
CA ALA A 40 7.21 -1.38 -4.27
C ALA A 40 6.09 -2.32 -3.83
N LEU A 41 6.41 -3.40 -3.11
CA LEU A 41 5.43 -4.33 -2.57
C LEU A 41 4.54 -3.67 -1.50
N ALA A 42 5.11 -2.86 -0.61
CA ALA A 42 4.33 -2.11 0.39
C ALA A 42 3.32 -1.17 -0.28
N LYS A 43 3.73 -0.43 -1.31
CA LYS A 43 2.84 0.43 -2.11
C LYS A 43 1.74 -0.35 -2.83
N ALA A 44 2.08 -1.49 -3.43
CA ALA A 44 1.11 -2.35 -4.09
C ALA A 44 0.04 -2.85 -3.10
N ARG A 45 0.44 -3.20 -1.88
CA ARG A 45 -0.46 -3.62 -0.80
C ARG A 45 -1.33 -2.47 -0.27
N SER A 46 -0.82 -1.24 -0.21
CA SER A 46 -1.62 -0.05 0.14
C SER A 46 -2.70 0.24 -0.89
N GLU A 47 -2.35 0.18 -2.17
CA GLU A 47 -3.34 0.36 -3.23
C GLU A 47 -4.36 -0.80 -3.23
N LEU A 48 -3.93 -2.04 -2.97
CA LEU A 48 -4.84 -3.15 -2.81
C LEU A 48 -5.81 -2.93 -1.65
N LEU A 49 -5.32 -2.43 -0.51
CA LEU A 49 -6.14 -2.09 0.65
C LEU A 49 -7.21 -1.04 0.30
N ASP A 50 -6.81 0.06 -0.34
CA ASP A 50 -7.73 1.11 -0.79
C ASP A 50 -8.81 0.55 -1.73
N ARG A 51 -8.43 -0.32 -2.68
CA ARG A 51 -9.36 -0.97 -3.61
C ARG A 51 -10.33 -1.92 -2.91
N VAL A 52 -9.85 -2.73 -1.96
CA VAL A 52 -10.70 -3.64 -1.18
C VAL A 52 -11.68 -2.84 -0.33
N TYR A 53 -11.22 -1.77 0.32
CA TYR A 53 -12.07 -0.96 1.20
C TYR A 53 -13.17 -0.25 0.42
N ALA A 54 -12.93 0.08 -0.85
CA ALA A 54 -13.91 0.67 -1.74
C ALA A 54 -14.94 -0.32 -2.33
N LEU A 55 -14.74 -1.64 -2.20
CA LEU A 55 -15.69 -2.62 -2.71
C LEU A 55 -17.01 -2.55 -1.92
N LYS A 56 -18.12 -2.63 -2.65
CA LYS A 56 -19.46 -2.64 -2.06
C LYS A 56 -19.81 -4.03 -1.56
N LEU A 57 -20.32 -4.09 -0.33
CA LEU A 57 -21.03 -5.24 0.23
C LEU A 57 -22.53 -5.19 -0.12
N ARG A 58 -23.08 -3.97 -0.19
CA ARG A 58 -24.45 -3.63 -0.63
C ARG A 58 -24.48 -2.15 -1.05
N GLU A 59 -25.61 -1.65 -1.54
CA GLU A 59 -25.72 -0.31 -2.14
C GLU A 59 -25.07 0.84 -1.34
N SER A 60 -25.21 0.81 0.00
CA SER A 60 -24.76 1.86 0.92
C SER A 60 -23.67 1.43 1.91
N LEU A 61 -23.06 0.26 1.75
CA LEU A 61 -22.05 -0.25 2.70
C LEU A 61 -20.87 -0.81 1.94
N THR A 62 -19.69 -0.26 2.20
CA THR A 62 -18.44 -0.78 1.69
C THR A 62 -17.79 -1.76 2.68
N ILE A 63 -16.80 -2.52 2.21
CA ILE A 63 -15.97 -3.34 3.10
C ILE A 63 -15.27 -2.46 4.14
N GLY A 64 -14.78 -1.28 3.75
CA GLY A 64 -14.14 -0.34 4.66
C GLY A 64 -15.08 0.12 5.77
N ASP A 65 -16.32 0.49 5.43
CA ASP A 65 -17.33 0.86 6.41
C ASP A 65 -17.62 -0.29 7.38
N TRP A 66 -17.81 -1.51 6.85
CA TRP A 66 -18.07 -2.69 7.68
C TRP A 66 -16.90 -3.05 8.60
N ALA A 67 -15.66 -2.91 8.12
CA ALA A 67 -14.46 -3.15 8.91
C ALA A 67 -14.33 -2.14 10.05
N ALA A 68 -14.61 -0.85 9.79
CA ALA A 68 -14.47 0.24 10.76
C ALA A 68 -15.36 0.11 12.01
N HIS A 69 -16.39 -0.74 12.00
CA HIS A 69 -17.26 -0.98 13.15
C HIS A 69 -16.58 -1.81 14.26
N ASP A 70 -15.50 -2.53 13.94
CA ASP A 70 -14.76 -3.36 14.89
C ASP A 70 -13.26 -3.21 14.62
N LEU A 71 -12.55 -2.58 15.56
CA LEU A 71 -11.12 -2.33 15.43
C LEU A 71 -10.32 -3.63 15.26
N GLY A 72 -10.69 -4.71 15.96
CA GLY A 72 -10.01 -6.00 15.84
C GLY A 72 -10.17 -6.58 14.43
N ARG A 73 -11.36 -6.44 13.86
CA ARG A 73 -11.68 -6.85 12.49
C ARG A 73 -10.93 -6.02 11.44
N ASP A 74 -10.96 -4.68 11.55
CA ASP A 74 -10.23 -3.78 10.64
C ASP A 74 -8.74 -4.11 10.62
N ARG A 75 -8.13 -4.26 11.80
CA ARG A 75 -6.70 -4.61 11.92
C ARG A 75 -6.39 -5.98 11.33
N ALA A 76 -7.23 -6.98 11.57
CA ALA A 76 -7.04 -8.32 11.02
C ALA A 76 -7.15 -8.35 9.48
N LEU A 77 -8.05 -7.53 8.89
CA LEU A 77 -8.17 -7.37 7.44
C LEU A 77 -6.95 -6.66 6.86
N ARG A 78 -6.51 -5.54 7.46
CA ARG A 78 -5.30 -4.82 7.07
C ARG A 78 -4.07 -5.72 7.08
N LEU A 79 -3.84 -6.43 8.18
CA LEU A 79 -2.69 -7.32 8.33
C LEU A 79 -2.65 -8.39 7.24
N TRP A 80 -3.80 -9.02 6.97
CA TRP A 80 -3.88 -10.03 5.92
C TRP A 80 -3.58 -9.45 4.53
N LEU A 81 -4.14 -8.29 4.19
CA LEU A 81 -3.85 -7.62 2.91
C LEU A 81 -2.37 -7.22 2.81
N ARG A 82 -1.78 -6.73 3.91
CA ARG A 82 -0.36 -6.39 4.03
C ARG A 82 0.58 -7.59 3.96
N GLN A 83 0.08 -8.81 4.15
CA GLN A 83 0.84 -10.05 4.00
C GLN A 83 0.64 -10.72 2.64
N THR A 84 -0.26 -10.21 1.79
CA THR A 84 -0.51 -10.74 0.44
C THR A 84 0.79 -10.81 -0.36
N ALA A 85 1.12 -11.99 -0.90
CA ALA A 85 2.33 -12.20 -1.67
C ALA A 85 2.33 -11.40 -2.99
N ALA A 86 3.54 -11.09 -3.48
CA ALA A 86 3.72 -10.54 -4.82
C ALA A 86 3.19 -11.52 -5.88
N TYR A 87 2.60 -10.98 -6.93
CA TYR A 87 2.26 -11.72 -8.13
C TYR A 87 3.44 -11.67 -9.11
N GLY A 88 4.04 -12.83 -9.35
CA GLY A 88 5.22 -12.95 -10.20
C GLY A 88 6.49 -12.37 -9.56
N ALA A 89 7.55 -12.27 -10.35
CA ALA A 89 8.81 -11.66 -9.92
C ALA A 89 8.72 -10.13 -9.92
N ALA A 90 9.49 -9.49 -9.03
CA ALA A 90 9.73 -8.06 -9.08
C ALA A 90 10.40 -7.68 -10.41
N ARG A 91 9.94 -6.59 -11.01
CA ARG A 91 10.42 -6.11 -12.32
C ARG A 91 11.34 -4.93 -12.11
N THR A 92 12.63 -5.15 -12.30
CA THR A 92 13.65 -4.09 -12.22
C THR A 92 13.99 -3.61 -13.62
N TYR A 93 14.01 -2.31 -13.80
CA TYR A 93 14.28 -1.66 -15.07
C TYR A 93 15.66 -0.97 -15.07
N SER A 94 16.15 -0.58 -16.24
CA SER A 94 17.45 0.06 -16.40
C SER A 94 17.56 1.45 -15.77
N ASP A 95 16.44 2.12 -15.46
CA ASP A 95 16.41 3.35 -14.65
C ASP A 95 16.59 3.09 -13.15
N GLY A 96 16.78 1.82 -12.76
CA GLY A 96 16.92 1.39 -11.38
C GLY A 96 15.59 1.35 -10.61
N SER A 97 14.45 1.67 -11.24
CA SER A 97 13.14 1.53 -10.60
C SER A 97 12.71 0.05 -10.55
N CYS A 98 11.81 -0.23 -9.60
CA CYS A 98 11.27 -1.56 -9.37
C CYS A 98 9.73 -1.51 -9.33
N ASP A 99 9.09 -2.36 -10.13
CA ASP A 99 7.65 -2.57 -10.12
C ASP A 99 7.31 -3.93 -9.49
N VAL A 100 6.33 -3.93 -8.59
CA VAL A 100 5.76 -5.13 -8.00
C VAL A 100 4.24 -5.08 -8.15
N ALA A 101 3.64 -6.22 -8.48
CA ALA A 101 2.19 -6.36 -8.56
C ALA A 101 1.69 -7.28 -7.45
N VAL A 102 0.46 -7.06 -6.99
CA VAL A 102 -0.29 -7.98 -6.16
C VAL A 102 -1.64 -8.27 -6.79
N ARG A 103 -2.13 -9.48 -6.59
CA ARG A 103 -3.40 -9.96 -7.14
C ARG A 103 -4.25 -10.53 -6.01
N LEU A 104 -5.53 -10.16 -5.98
CA LEU A 104 -6.50 -10.75 -5.07
C LEU A 104 -7.73 -11.24 -5.83
N ALA A 105 -8.02 -12.53 -5.69
CA ALA A 105 -9.22 -13.15 -6.26
C ALA A 105 -10.43 -12.87 -5.36
N PRO A 106 -11.64 -12.65 -5.94
CA PRO A 106 -12.86 -12.42 -5.17
C PRO A 106 -13.15 -13.52 -4.14
N ALA A 107 -12.99 -14.80 -4.52
CA ALA A 107 -13.22 -15.94 -3.63
C ALA A 107 -12.29 -15.96 -2.41
N ALA A 108 -11.03 -15.53 -2.56
CA ALA A 108 -10.09 -15.47 -1.44
C ALA A 108 -10.46 -14.33 -0.46
N LEU A 109 -10.97 -13.22 -1.00
CA LEU A 109 -11.49 -12.12 -0.20
C LEU A 109 -12.77 -12.52 0.54
N GLU A 110 -13.72 -13.13 -0.15
CA GLU A 110 -14.97 -13.68 0.43
C GLU A 110 -14.67 -14.59 1.62
N GLN A 111 -13.85 -15.63 1.41
CA GLN A 111 -13.47 -16.58 2.46
C GLN A 111 -12.84 -15.87 3.67
N LYS A 112 -12.03 -14.83 3.44
CA LYS A 112 -11.41 -14.06 4.52
C LYS A 112 -12.45 -13.25 5.29
N LEU A 113 -13.37 -12.58 4.61
CA LEU A 113 -14.43 -11.78 5.24
C LEU A 113 -15.37 -12.66 6.07
N GLU A 114 -15.74 -13.83 5.56
CA GLU A 114 -16.52 -14.83 6.29
C GLU A 114 -15.81 -15.25 7.59
N ALA A 115 -14.52 -15.60 7.50
CA ALA A 115 -13.72 -15.97 8.67
C ALA A 115 -13.64 -14.85 9.72
N LEU A 116 -13.46 -13.59 9.27
CA LEU A 116 -13.45 -12.43 10.17
C LEU A 116 -14.82 -12.20 10.83
N SER A 117 -15.91 -12.38 10.08
CA SER A 117 -17.26 -12.24 10.62
C SER A 117 -17.59 -13.30 11.69
N ALA A 118 -17.07 -14.52 11.54
CA ALA A 118 -17.27 -15.60 12.50
C ALA A 118 -16.49 -15.39 13.81
N THR A 119 -15.37 -14.65 13.76
CA THR A 119 -14.49 -14.44 14.91
C THR A 119 -14.90 -13.23 15.74
N SER A 120 -15.50 -12.22 15.11
CA SER A 120 -16.14 -11.08 15.79
C SER A 120 -17.47 -11.53 16.42
N GLY A 121 -17.42 -12.23 17.55
CA GLY A 121 -18.61 -12.58 18.32
C GLY A 121 -19.49 -11.36 18.62
N ALA A 122 -20.81 -11.57 18.70
CA ALA A 122 -21.84 -10.55 18.91
C ALA A 122 -21.56 -9.64 20.12
N THR A 123 -20.78 -8.58 19.93
CA THR A 123 -20.63 -7.51 20.90
C THR A 123 -21.81 -6.56 20.74
N ALA A 124 -22.61 -6.53 21.79
CA ALA A 124 -23.83 -5.77 21.94
C ALA A 124 -23.55 -4.27 21.97
N ASP A 125 -23.49 -3.64 20.79
CA ASP A 125 -24.14 -2.37 20.49
C ASP A 125 -23.96 -2.08 18.98
N GLY A 126 -25.06 -2.07 18.21
CA GLY A 126 -25.03 -1.67 16.80
C GLY A 126 -24.54 -2.72 15.78
N ALA A 127 -24.68 -4.03 16.07
CA ALA A 127 -24.27 -5.10 15.16
C ALA A 127 -24.84 -4.92 13.73
N VAL A 128 -24.00 -4.51 12.79
CA VAL A 128 -24.30 -4.59 11.37
C VAL A 128 -24.52 -6.07 11.05
N ALA A 129 -25.74 -6.44 10.67
CA ALA A 129 -26.05 -7.80 10.25
C ALA A 129 -25.00 -8.29 9.26
N THR A 130 -24.45 -9.48 9.49
CA THR A 130 -23.41 -10.07 8.63
C THR A 130 -23.90 -10.03 7.18
N PRO A 131 -23.23 -9.27 6.30
CA PRO A 131 -23.63 -9.22 4.90
C PRO A 131 -23.49 -10.60 4.28
N ASP A 132 -24.30 -10.89 3.27
CA ASP A 132 -24.09 -12.04 2.40
C ASP A 132 -22.88 -11.74 1.49
N PHE A 133 -21.69 -12.12 1.97
CA PHE A 133 -20.44 -11.93 1.25
C PHE A 133 -20.44 -12.69 -0.08
N SER A 134 -21.08 -13.85 -0.14
CA SER A 134 -21.18 -14.65 -1.37
C SER A 134 -21.99 -13.95 -2.45
N LEU A 135 -23.05 -13.22 -2.09
CA LEU A 135 -23.80 -12.43 -3.05
C LEU A 135 -22.95 -11.27 -3.61
N ALA A 136 -22.27 -10.52 -2.74
CA ALA A 136 -21.42 -9.41 -3.15
C ALA A 136 -20.20 -9.86 -3.96
N ALA A 137 -19.58 -10.98 -3.58
CA ALA A 137 -18.38 -11.52 -4.22
C ALA A 137 -18.58 -11.89 -5.69
N ARG A 138 -19.83 -12.19 -6.10
CA ARG A 138 -20.17 -12.46 -7.51
C ARG A 138 -19.97 -11.25 -8.41
N GLU A 139 -20.08 -10.05 -7.88
CA GLU A 139 -19.93 -8.80 -8.62
C GLU A 139 -18.50 -8.24 -8.54
N TRP A 140 -17.68 -8.74 -7.62
CA TRP A 140 -16.33 -8.23 -7.44
C TRP A 140 -15.40 -8.67 -8.57
N PRO A 141 -14.62 -7.75 -9.16
CA PRO A 141 -13.60 -8.11 -10.12
C PRO A 141 -12.39 -8.73 -9.41
N VAL A 142 -11.55 -9.45 -10.17
CA VAL A 142 -10.19 -9.76 -9.71
C VAL A 142 -9.45 -8.43 -9.49
N LEU A 143 -9.03 -8.19 -8.26
CA LEU A 143 -8.32 -6.97 -7.91
C LEU A 143 -6.85 -7.13 -8.25
N TRP A 144 -6.32 -6.08 -8.86
CA TRP A 144 -4.92 -5.92 -9.15
C TRP A 144 -4.45 -4.57 -8.64
N ALA A 145 -3.29 -4.56 -8.01
CA ALA A 145 -2.60 -3.36 -7.58
C ALA A 145 -1.13 -3.44 -7.95
N GLN A 146 -0.52 -2.29 -8.21
CA GLN A 146 0.88 -2.17 -8.62
C GLN A 146 1.55 -1.07 -7.81
N GLY A 147 2.72 -1.39 -7.26
CA GLY A 147 3.58 -0.40 -6.63
C GLY A 147 4.86 -0.22 -7.44
N THR A 148 5.29 1.03 -7.55
CA THR A 148 6.57 1.42 -8.14
C THR A 148 7.46 2.05 -7.07
N ALA A 149 8.70 1.58 -6.97
CA ALA A 149 9.73 2.17 -6.14
C ALA A 149 10.86 2.75 -7.01
N TRP A 150 11.28 3.95 -6.67
CA TRP A 150 12.37 4.65 -7.33
C TRP A 150 13.67 4.55 -6.49
N PRO A 151 14.86 4.64 -7.10
CA PRO A 151 16.13 4.61 -6.36
C PRO A 151 16.21 5.59 -5.19
N THR A 152 15.58 6.76 -5.31
CA THR A 152 15.51 7.79 -4.26
C THR A 152 14.68 7.38 -3.04
N GLU A 153 13.91 6.30 -3.16
CA GLU A 153 13.03 5.77 -2.10
C GLU A 153 13.62 4.55 -1.41
N ALA A 154 14.84 4.11 -1.78
CA ALA A 154 15.48 2.94 -1.20
C ALA A 154 15.62 3.04 0.34
N GLU A 155 15.78 4.26 0.87
CA GLU A 155 15.85 4.51 2.31
C GLU A 155 14.55 4.16 3.06
N LEU A 156 13.40 4.19 2.38
CA LEU A 156 12.12 3.81 2.99
C LEU A 156 12.09 2.32 3.37
N ALA A 157 12.94 1.48 2.78
CA ALA A 157 13.06 0.07 3.17
C ALA A 157 13.65 -0.14 4.58
N GLN A 158 14.21 0.92 5.18
CA GLN A 158 14.69 0.91 6.58
C GLN A 158 13.57 1.14 7.59
N GLN A 159 12.36 1.50 7.13
CA GLN A 159 11.21 1.65 8.01
C GLN A 159 10.75 0.32 8.61
N PRO A 160 9.95 0.35 9.69
CA PRO A 160 9.34 -0.85 10.24
C PRO A 160 8.60 -1.65 9.16
N GLU A 161 8.54 -2.97 9.35
CA GLU A 161 7.81 -3.85 8.44
C GLU A 161 6.35 -3.39 8.28
N GLY A 162 5.89 -3.26 7.03
CA GLY A 162 4.55 -2.79 6.70
C GLY A 162 4.43 -1.26 6.56
N TRP A 163 5.48 -0.50 6.87
CA TRP A 163 5.53 0.96 6.80
C TRP A 163 6.42 1.49 5.67
N GLU A 164 6.93 0.63 4.80
CA GLU A 164 7.89 1.02 3.75
C GLU A 164 7.32 1.98 2.69
N ASP A 165 5.99 2.16 2.65
CA ASP A 165 5.30 3.14 1.81
C ASP A 165 4.86 4.41 2.57
N VAL A 166 5.13 4.53 3.87
CA VAL A 166 4.85 5.73 4.65
C VAL A 166 6.07 6.65 4.61
N THR A 167 5.87 7.97 4.53
CA THR A 167 7.00 8.92 4.60
C THR A 167 7.57 9.00 6.03
N PRO A 168 8.86 9.35 6.23
CA PRO A 168 9.42 9.52 7.57
C PRO A 168 8.66 10.54 8.43
N VAL A 169 8.19 11.63 7.81
CA VAL A 169 7.32 12.63 8.46
C VAL A 169 5.99 12.00 8.87
N GLY A 170 5.39 11.18 8.01
CA GLY A 170 4.19 10.40 8.32
C GLY A 170 4.36 9.49 9.52
N LEU A 171 5.48 8.78 9.60
CA LEU A 171 5.80 7.89 10.72
C LEU A 171 5.84 8.68 12.04
N GLU A 172 6.48 9.85 12.05
CA GLU A 172 6.53 10.75 13.21
C GLU A 172 5.17 11.36 13.58
N MET A 173 4.39 11.79 12.59
CA MET A 173 3.02 12.26 12.84
C MET A 173 2.16 11.17 13.48
N THR A 174 2.28 9.94 12.98
CA THR A 174 1.50 8.80 13.49
C THR A 174 1.94 8.41 14.90
N ARG A 175 3.25 8.45 15.18
CA ARG A 175 3.80 8.28 16.53
C ARG A 175 3.17 9.25 17.51
N ARG A 176 3.22 10.55 17.21
CA ARG A 176 2.66 11.60 18.07
C ARG A 176 1.16 11.46 18.27
N ALA A 177 0.42 11.08 17.22
CA ALA A 177 -1.01 10.84 17.32
C ALA A 177 -1.33 9.67 18.26
N ALA A 178 -0.60 8.55 18.14
CA ALA A 178 -0.77 7.40 19.04
C ALA A 178 -0.42 7.76 20.49
N GLU A 179 0.67 8.49 20.70
CA GLU A 179 1.07 8.97 22.03
C GLU A 179 0.01 9.89 22.67
N ALA A 180 -0.54 10.82 21.89
CA ALA A 180 -1.61 11.70 22.35
C ALA A 180 -2.87 10.92 22.74
N ASP A 181 -3.27 9.94 21.92
CA ASP A 181 -4.40 9.05 22.21
C ASP A 181 -4.15 8.21 23.47
N ALA A 182 -2.94 7.66 23.63
CA ALA A 182 -2.57 6.85 24.81
C ALA A 182 -2.58 7.68 26.10
N ARG A 183 -2.11 8.94 26.04
CA ARG A 183 -2.18 9.85 27.19
C ARG A 183 -3.61 10.22 27.55
N ARG A 184 -4.48 10.43 26.55
CA ARG A 184 -5.91 10.66 26.77
C ARG A 184 -6.55 9.44 27.44
N ALA A 185 -6.33 8.25 26.90
CA ALA A 185 -6.83 7.00 27.48
C ALA A 185 -6.29 6.76 28.90
N LEU A 186 -5.03 7.14 29.18
CA LEU A 186 -4.45 7.07 30.52
C LEU A 186 -5.15 8.04 31.48
N PHE A 187 -5.39 9.28 31.04
CA PHE A 187 -6.13 10.27 31.84
C PHE A 187 -7.54 9.78 32.18
N ASP A 188 -8.26 9.22 31.21
CA ASP A 188 -9.60 8.65 31.41
C ASP A 188 -9.54 7.46 32.39
N SER A 189 -8.55 6.58 32.24
CA SER A 189 -8.33 5.43 33.14
C SER A 189 -8.00 5.85 34.57
N ILE A 190 -7.18 6.89 34.73
CA ILE A 190 -6.84 7.49 36.02
C ILE A 190 -8.10 8.07 36.69
N GLY A 191 -8.96 8.76 35.94
CA GLY A 191 -10.23 9.29 36.44
C GLY A 191 -11.14 8.24 37.08
N MET A 192 -11.04 6.98 36.65
CA MET A 192 -11.84 5.88 37.18
C MET A 192 -11.39 5.36 38.55
N LEU A 193 -10.20 5.76 39.02
CA LEU A 193 -9.65 5.28 40.29
C LEU A 193 -10.46 5.80 41.49
N PRO A 194 -10.68 4.96 42.51
CA PRO A 194 -11.31 5.40 43.74
C PRO A 194 -10.33 6.27 44.55
N VAL A 195 -10.75 7.49 44.90
CA VAL A 195 -10.02 8.34 45.85
C VAL A 195 -10.48 8.03 47.28
N THR A 196 -11.78 7.83 47.44
CA THR A 196 -12.41 7.34 48.67
C THR A 196 -13.42 6.26 48.32
N ARG A 197 -14.09 5.67 49.32
CA ARG A 197 -15.18 4.72 49.06
C ARG A 197 -16.39 5.34 48.35
N ALA A 198 -16.53 6.66 48.37
CA ALA A 198 -17.70 7.37 47.85
C ALA A 198 -17.39 8.24 46.62
N ARG A 199 -16.11 8.45 46.26
CA ARG A 199 -15.69 9.39 45.21
C ARG A 199 -14.59 8.81 44.33
N ARG A 200 -14.65 9.17 43.05
CA ARG A 200 -13.63 8.83 42.06
C ARG A 200 -12.71 10.01 41.83
N LEU A 201 -11.60 9.75 41.15
CA LEU A 201 -10.66 10.79 40.78
C LEU A 201 -11.25 11.73 39.72
N SER A 202 -12.17 11.25 38.87
CA SER A 202 -12.95 12.08 37.94
C SER A 202 -13.63 13.25 38.64
N ASP A 203 -14.21 13.02 39.82
CA ASP A 203 -14.91 14.04 40.61
C ASP A 203 -13.95 15.16 41.07
N PHE A 204 -12.68 14.82 41.31
CA PHE A 204 -11.63 15.80 41.63
C PHE A 204 -11.17 16.54 40.37
N LEU A 205 -10.98 15.84 39.26
CA LEU A 205 -10.58 16.43 37.99
C LEU A 205 -11.64 17.42 37.46
N GLU A 206 -12.92 17.14 37.67
CA GLU A 206 -14.05 17.98 37.28
C GLU A 206 -14.30 19.15 38.25
N SER A 207 -13.61 19.19 39.40
CA SER A 207 -13.79 20.24 40.40
C SER A 207 -13.31 21.63 39.95
N GLY A 208 -12.47 21.69 38.92
CA GLY A 208 -12.05 22.94 38.30
C GLY A 208 -11.09 22.75 37.11
N GLU A 209 -11.20 23.62 36.11
CA GLU A 209 -10.38 23.53 34.88
C GLU A 209 -8.87 23.65 35.18
N GLN A 210 -8.48 24.48 36.14
CA GLN A 210 -7.07 24.63 36.53
C GLN A 210 -6.48 23.33 37.10
N VAL A 211 -7.26 22.58 37.88
CA VAL A 211 -6.85 21.26 38.40
C VAL A 211 -6.68 20.28 37.25
N ARG A 212 -7.67 20.22 36.36
CA ARG A 212 -7.66 19.34 35.18
C ARG A 212 -6.43 19.58 34.30
N GLU A 213 -6.18 20.83 33.92
CA GLU A 213 -5.04 21.21 33.09
C GLU A 213 -3.70 20.96 33.79
N ALA A 214 -3.61 21.20 35.11
CA ALA A 214 -2.41 20.92 35.88
C ALA A 214 -2.08 19.41 35.94
N VAL A 215 -3.09 18.55 36.10
CA VAL A 215 -2.91 17.09 36.04
C VAL A 215 -2.50 16.65 34.63
N ILE A 216 -3.16 17.14 33.58
CA ILE A 216 -2.81 16.83 32.18
C ILE A 216 -1.34 17.21 31.92
N ALA A 217 -0.92 18.42 32.31
CA ALA A 217 0.45 18.88 32.13
C ALA A 217 1.48 18.05 32.93
N ALA A 218 1.14 17.59 34.14
CA ALA A 218 2.01 16.71 34.91
C ALA A 218 2.13 15.32 34.27
N LEU A 219 1.01 14.72 33.84
CA LEU A 219 1.02 13.42 33.15
C LEU A 219 1.79 13.46 31.84
N GLN A 220 1.76 14.59 31.11
CA GLN A 220 2.58 14.77 29.90
C GLN A 220 4.08 14.65 30.18
N ARG A 221 4.55 15.13 31.34
CA ARG A 221 5.96 15.09 31.74
C ARG A 221 6.38 13.75 32.33
N GLU A 222 5.51 13.14 33.14
CA GLU A 222 5.90 12.01 33.99
C GLU A 222 5.47 10.64 33.48
N ALA A 223 4.41 10.54 32.69
CA ALA A 223 3.97 9.25 32.18
C ALA A 223 4.97 8.70 31.17
N LEU A 224 5.36 7.44 31.36
CA LEU A 224 6.26 6.74 30.45
C LEU A 224 5.46 6.30 29.21
N LEU A 225 6.05 6.52 28.03
CA LEU A 225 5.49 6.10 26.75
C LEU A 225 6.35 5.04 26.10
N ALA A 226 5.71 4.03 25.53
CA ALA A 226 6.33 3.07 24.63
C ALA A 226 5.49 2.97 23.36
N VAL A 227 6.10 3.23 22.19
CA VAL A 227 5.42 3.15 20.90
C VAL A 227 5.96 1.99 20.08
N SER A 228 5.06 1.23 19.49
CA SER A 228 5.38 0.16 18.53
C SER A 228 4.61 0.38 17.24
N PHE A 229 5.19 -0.06 16.12
CA PHE A 229 4.59 0.03 14.79
C PHE A 229 4.25 -1.38 14.33
N ALA A 230 2.96 -1.68 14.20
CA ALA A 230 2.53 -2.99 13.74
C ALA A 230 2.46 -3.05 12.20
N PRO A 231 2.64 -4.24 11.57
CA PRO A 231 2.66 -4.38 10.10
C PRO A 231 1.33 -4.08 9.39
N ASP A 232 0.25 -3.90 10.14
CA ASP A 232 -1.06 -3.45 9.67
C ASP A 232 -1.16 -1.92 9.49
N GLN A 233 -0.04 -1.20 9.67
CA GLN A 233 0.05 0.26 9.69
C GLN A 233 -0.74 0.92 10.81
N VAL A 234 -0.81 0.26 11.97
CA VAL A 234 -1.32 0.86 13.20
C VAL A 234 -0.15 1.08 14.16
N ALA A 235 0.07 2.33 14.55
CA ALA A 235 0.97 2.67 15.64
C ALA A 235 0.23 2.45 16.97
N VAL A 236 0.89 1.76 17.89
CA VAL A 236 0.35 1.40 19.21
C VAL A 236 1.25 2.04 20.26
N ALA A 237 0.70 2.99 21.01
CA ALA A 237 1.39 3.62 22.11
C ALA A 237 0.81 3.14 23.45
N THR A 238 1.66 2.76 24.39
CA THR A 238 1.26 2.45 25.76
C THR A 238 1.79 3.54 26.68
N ALA A 239 0.87 4.21 27.37
CA ALA A 239 1.18 5.19 28.40
C ALA A 239 1.01 4.54 29.77
N ARG A 240 1.97 4.75 30.67
CA ARG A 240 1.94 4.18 32.02
C ARG A 240 2.43 5.17 33.07
N ILE A 241 1.86 5.09 34.27
CA ILE A 241 2.31 5.83 35.44
C ILE A 241 2.19 4.96 36.69
N GLY A 242 3.25 4.95 37.51
CA GLY A 242 3.23 4.27 38.80
C GLY A 242 2.27 4.98 39.75
N LEU A 243 1.56 4.22 40.59
CA LEU A 243 0.58 4.77 41.52
C LEU A 243 1.22 5.75 42.52
N VAL A 244 2.47 5.49 42.94
CA VAL A 244 3.22 6.37 43.83
C VAL A 244 3.47 7.74 43.19
N ASP A 245 3.90 7.77 41.93
CA ASP A 245 4.12 9.02 41.19
C ASP A 245 2.80 9.75 40.94
N LEU A 246 1.73 9.02 40.61
CA LEU A 246 0.41 9.59 40.48
C LEU A 246 -0.06 10.26 41.78
N ILE A 247 0.08 9.60 42.93
CA ILE A 247 -0.28 10.18 44.23
C ILE A 247 0.54 11.45 44.51
N ARG A 248 1.83 11.46 44.18
CA ARG A 248 2.67 12.65 44.31
C ARG A 248 2.15 13.80 43.45
N ILE A 249 1.89 13.55 42.16
CA ILE A 249 1.32 14.55 41.24
C ILE A 249 0.01 15.11 41.79
N LEU A 250 -0.92 14.25 42.20
CA LEU A 250 -2.24 14.66 42.68
C LEU A 250 -2.15 15.50 43.95
N THR A 251 -1.24 15.15 44.86
CA THR A 251 -0.99 15.92 46.09
C THR A 251 -0.44 17.31 45.76
N GLU A 252 0.55 17.39 44.86
CA GLU A 252 1.12 18.68 44.42
C GLU A 252 0.10 19.55 43.69
N VAL A 253 -0.73 18.97 42.82
CA VAL A 253 -1.77 19.71 42.11
C VAL A 253 -2.85 20.20 43.07
N HIS A 254 -3.25 19.38 44.04
CA HIS A 254 -4.21 19.76 45.08
C HIS A 254 -3.71 20.97 45.87
N GLU A 255 -2.50 20.92 46.39
CA GLU A 255 -1.91 21.99 47.21
C GLU A 255 -1.83 23.33 46.46
N ASN A 256 -1.57 23.28 45.14
CA ASN A 256 -1.35 24.49 44.34
C ASN A 256 -2.61 25.04 43.65
N ASN A 257 -3.60 24.19 43.34
CA ASN A 257 -4.70 24.55 42.43
C ASN A 257 -6.10 24.29 43.01
N TYR A 258 -6.24 23.54 44.10
CA TYR A 258 -7.55 23.19 44.66
C TYR A 258 -7.85 23.99 45.93
N GLN A 259 -8.96 24.73 45.95
CA GLN A 259 -9.40 25.56 47.08
C GLN A 259 -10.69 25.05 47.76
N GLY A 260 -11.21 23.89 47.34
CA GLY A 260 -12.44 23.32 47.91
C GLY A 260 -12.19 22.45 49.15
N ASP A 261 -13.26 22.06 49.83
CA ASP A 261 -13.23 21.15 50.99
C ASP A 261 -13.60 19.70 50.63
N GLY A 262 -13.86 19.43 49.35
CA GLY A 262 -14.34 18.13 48.88
C GLY A 262 -13.27 17.04 48.82
N PHE A 263 -12.00 17.44 48.71
CA PHE A 263 -10.85 16.55 48.63
C PHE A 263 -9.73 17.09 49.52
N HIS A 264 -9.06 16.19 50.23
CA HIS A 264 -7.95 16.52 51.11
C HIS A 264 -6.70 15.77 50.65
N GLY A 265 -5.50 16.32 50.86
CA GLY A 265 -4.24 15.65 50.49
C GLY A 265 -4.04 14.25 51.12
N ARG A 266 -4.71 13.97 52.25
CA ARG A 266 -4.72 12.61 52.86
C ARG A 266 -5.52 11.59 52.06
N ASP A 267 -6.50 12.03 51.27
CA ASP A 267 -7.39 11.15 50.51
C ASP A 267 -6.59 10.50 49.35
N PHE A 268 -5.70 11.26 48.70
CA PHE A 268 -4.80 10.72 47.67
C PHE A 268 -3.81 9.70 48.24
N ARG A 269 -3.29 9.91 49.46
CA ARG A 269 -2.47 8.87 50.13
C ARG A 269 -3.29 7.61 50.43
N GLY A 270 -4.58 7.77 50.72
CA GLY A 270 -5.52 6.67 50.89
C GLY A 270 -5.77 5.87 49.61
N MET A 271 -5.56 6.45 48.42
CA MET A 271 -5.69 5.73 47.14
C MET A 271 -4.80 4.50 47.07
N GLY A 272 -3.57 4.57 47.62
CA GLY A 272 -2.65 3.44 47.65
C GLY A 272 -3.20 2.22 48.40
N LEU A 273 -4.11 2.43 49.35
CA LEU A 273 -4.75 1.35 50.11
C LEU A 273 -6.02 0.83 49.43
N LEU A 274 -6.63 1.61 48.53
CA LEU A 274 -7.87 1.27 47.83
C LEU A 274 -7.62 0.68 46.44
N ALA A 275 -6.55 1.13 45.78
CA ALA A 275 -6.17 0.64 44.48
C ALA A 275 -5.63 -0.79 44.57
N THR A 276 -6.05 -1.64 43.64
CA THR A 276 -5.57 -3.02 43.51
C THR A 276 -4.39 -3.14 42.54
N VAL A 277 -3.86 -2.00 42.08
CA VAL A 277 -2.85 -1.92 41.01
C VAL A 277 -1.72 -0.99 41.44
N ASP A 278 -0.48 -1.37 41.15
CA ASP A 278 0.70 -0.56 41.43
C ASP A 278 1.03 0.42 40.28
N GLU A 279 0.47 0.18 39.10
CA GLU A 279 0.65 0.98 37.89
C GLU A 279 -0.70 1.10 37.16
N VAL A 280 -0.94 2.28 36.61
CA VAL A 280 -2.05 2.54 35.69
C VAL A 280 -1.47 2.62 34.30
N SER A 281 -2.00 1.84 33.37
CA SER A 281 -1.60 1.86 31.98
C SER A 281 -2.81 1.95 31.05
N ALA A 282 -2.61 2.57 29.91
CA ALA A 282 -3.59 2.64 28.84
C ALA A 282 -2.90 2.63 27.47
N THR A 283 -3.62 2.17 26.47
CA THR A 283 -3.12 2.04 25.10
C THR A 283 -3.89 2.96 24.17
N GLY A 284 -3.16 3.70 23.35
CA GLY A 284 -3.68 4.51 22.26
C GLY A 284 -3.19 4.05 20.90
N TRP A 285 -3.91 4.46 19.87
CA TRP A 285 -3.76 3.96 18.51
C TRP A 285 -3.76 5.09 17.50
N ALA A 286 -2.99 4.95 16.43
CA ALA A 286 -3.09 5.84 15.28
C ALA A 286 -2.74 5.15 13.97
N ILE A 287 -3.34 5.63 12.89
CA ILE A 287 -3.02 5.25 11.51
C ILE A 287 -2.36 6.44 10.79
N PRO A 288 -1.51 6.18 9.78
CA PRO A 288 -0.89 7.26 9.03
C PRO A 288 -1.94 8.09 8.26
N PRO A 289 -1.79 9.43 8.22
CA PRO A 289 -2.68 10.25 7.41
C PRO A 289 -2.47 9.92 5.94
N ALA A 290 -3.56 9.92 5.16
CA ALA A 290 -3.53 9.52 3.75
C ALA A 290 -2.50 10.29 2.90
N ALA A 291 -2.23 11.56 3.24
CA ALA A 291 -1.24 12.38 2.53
C ALA A 291 0.21 11.96 2.79
N ALA A 292 0.47 11.22 3.87
CA ALA A 292 1.80 10.74 4.23
C ALA A 292 2.12 9.34 3.69
N ILE A 293 1.13 8.67 3.09
CA ILE A 293 1.31 7.42 2.36
C ILE A 293 1.84 7.77 0.97
N SER A 294 3.04 7.31 0.64
CA SER A 294 3.69 7.46 -0.66
C SER A 294 2.97 6.61 -1.71
N ARG A 295 1.93 7.18 -2.29
CA ARG A 295 1.14 6.58 -3.37
C ARG A 295 1.79 6.88 -4.71
N SER A 296 2.86 6.18 -5.04
CA SER A 296 3.47 6.31 -6.37
C SER A 296 2.83 5.34 -7.34
N HIS A 297 1.80 5.82 -8.04
CA HIS A 297 1.73 5.59 -9.48
C HIS A 297 2.49 6.75 -10.10
N TYR A 298 3.36 6.50 -11.07
CA TYR A 298 4.21 7.48 -11.77
C TYR A 298 3.73 8.94 -11.66
N PRO A 299 4.58 9.95 -11.41
CA PRO A 299 4.12 11.30 -11.11
C PRO A 299 3.01 11.78 -12.07
N GLY A 300 1.87 12.17 -11.50
CA GLY A 300 0.70 12.61 -12.25
C GLY A 300 0.92 14.00 -12.87
N GLY A 301 0.40 14.22 -14.08
CA GLY A 301 0.40 15.55 -14.69
C GLY A 301 1.51 15.81 -15.70
N GLU A 302 2.01 14.80 -16.40
CA GLU A 302 2.87 15.07 -17.55
C GLU A 302 2.05 15.64 -18.71
N LEU A 303 2.13 16.96 -18.88
CA LEU A 303 1.53 17.73 -19.98
C LEU A 303 1.88 17.15 -21.36
N ASP A 304 2.95 16.35 -21.44
CA ASP A 304 3.44 15.79 -22.69
C ASP A 304 3.14 14.30 -22.93
N ALA A 305 2.43 13.61 -22.03
CA ALA A 305 2.13 12.19 -22.23
C ALA A 305 1.14 11.96 -23.40
N PRO A 306 1.39 10.98 -24.30
CA PRO A 306 0.41 10.54 -25.30
C PRO A 306 -0.87 9.99 -24.66
N ALA A 307 -2.01 10.07 -25.36
CA ALA A 307 -3.29 9.60 -24.84
C ALA A 307 -3.29 8.10 -24.46
N TRP A 308 -2.51 7.28 -25.17
CA TRP A 308 -2.37 5.87 -24.86
C TRP A 308 -1.62 5.61 -23.54
N ALA A 309 -0.83 6.55 -23.03
CA ALA A 309 -0.03 6.37 -21.81
C ALA A 309 -0.89 6.19 -20.55
N THR A 310 -2.11 6.70 -20.54
CA THR A 310 -3.07 6.49 -19.43
C THR A 310 -4.01 5.31 -19.69
N ALA A 311 -3.94 4.71 -20.87
CA ALA A 311 -4.77 3.59 -21.26
C ALA A 311 -4.20 2.25 -20.79
N LYS A 312 -5.03 1.23 -20.95
CA LYS A 312 -4.67 -0.18 -20.83
C LYS A 312 -4.80 -0.81 -22.20
N MET A 313 -3.84 -1.64 -22.58
CA MET A 313 -3.93 -2.46 -23.78
C MET A 313 -4.37 -3.86 -23.38
N THR A 314 -5.21 -4.49 -24.20
CA THR A 314 -5.72 -5.84 -23.99
C THR A 314 -5.45 -6.69 -25.22
N ALA A 315 -5.16 -7.96 -25.03
CA ALA A 315 -4.94 -8.94 -26.10
C ALA A 315 -5.50 -10.31 -25.73
N SER A 316 -5.70 -11.16 -26.72
CA SER A 316 -6.38 -12.45 -26.59
C SER A 316 -5.50 -13.58 -27.10
N GLY A 317 -4.65 -14.09 -26.23
CA GLY A 317 -3.78 -15.19 -26.57
C GLY A 317 -4.48 -16.54 -26.62
N ARG A 318 -4.02 -17.42 -27.51
CA ARG A 318 -4.62 -18.73 -27.78
C ARG A 318 -3.55 -19.83 -27.80
N TYR A 319 -3.86 -20.94 -27.13
CA TYR A 319 -3.12 -22.19 -27.26
C TYR A 319 -3.93 -23.18 -28.10
N LEU A 320 -3.28 -23.73 -29.12
CA LEU A 320 -3.82 -24.75 -30.01
C LEU A 320 -3.18 -26.11 -29.63
N PRO A 321 -3.95 -27.06 -29.05
CA PRO A 321 -3.42 -28.36 -28.71
C PRO A 321 -2.92 -29.09 -29.96
N ARG A 322 -1.71 -29.65 -29.90
CA ARG A 322 -1.18 -30.52 -30.95
C ARG A 322 -1.54 -31.98 -30.69
N GLU A 323 -1.63 -32.79 -31.76
CA GLU A 323 -1.81 -34.22 -31.62
C GLU A 323 -0.68 -34.83 -30.77
N ASN A 324 -1.05 -35.61 -29.75
CA ASN A 324 -0.17 -36.25 -28.75
C ASN A 324 0.47 -35.32 -27.69
N GLU A 325 0.13 -34.04 -27.62
CA GLU A 325 0.64 -33.13 -26.60
C GLU A 325 -0.19 -33.25 -25.30
N LYS A 326 0.47 -33.59 -24.19
CA LYS A 326 -0.14 -33.73 -22.85
C LYS A 326 0.35 -32.65 -21.91
N LEU A 327 0.11 -31.39 -22.27
CA LEU A 327 0.32 -30.28 -21.33
C LEU A 327 -0.80 -30.26 -20.30
N SER A 328 -0.43 -29.95 -19.05
CA SER A 328 -1.39 -29.63 -18.00
C SER A 328 -2.19 -28.38 -18.36
N GLN A 329 -3.37 -28.21 -17.76
CA GLN A 329 -4.20 -27.04 -17.99
C GLN A 329 -3.47 -25.72 -17.67
N ALA A 330 -2.57 -25.73 -16.69
CA ALA A 330 -1.75 -24.57 -16.33
C ALA A 330 -0.72 -24.24 -17.41
N GLU A 331 -0.05 -25.24 -17.97
CA GLU A 331 0.93 -25.05 -19.05
C GLU A 331 0.26 -24.57 -20.35
N GLN A 332 -0.94 -25.08 -20.66
CA GLN A 332 -1.74 -24.61 -21.80
C GLN A 332 -2.16 -23.15 -21.64
N ALA A 333 -2.59 -22.77 -20.43
CA ALA A 333 -2.95 -21.40 -20.11
C ALA A 333 -1.74 -20.46 -20.19
N GLU A 334 -0.56 -20.91 -19.75
CA GLU A 334 0.68 -20.15 -19.87
C GLU A 334 1.12 -19.98 -21.33
N ALA A 335 1.01 -21.03 -22.15
CA ALA A 335 1.28 -20.93 -23.58
C ALA A 335 0.32 -19.94 -24.28
N ALA A 336 -0.98 -20.00 -23.95
CA ALA A 336 -1.95 -19.02 -24.42
C ALA A 336 -1.60 -17.61 -23.94
N ARG A 337 -1.14 -17.44 -22.69
CA ARG A 337 -0.70 -16.14 -22.17
C ARG A 337 0.47 -15.57 -22.98
N LEU A 338 1.46 -16.40 -23.33
CA LEU A 338 2.61 -16.00 -24.13
C LEU A 338 2.22 -15.54 -25.54
N ASP A 339 1.30 -16.26 -26.20
CA ASP A 339 0.73 -15.83 -27.50
C ASP A 339 0.04 -14.46 -27.39
N GLY A 340 -0.68 -14.23 -26.29
CA GLY A 340 -1.27 -12.92 -26.02
C GLY A 340 -0.23 -11.82 -25.80
N VAL A 341 0.92 -12.15 -25.19
CA VAL A 341 2.03 -11.20 -25.01
C VAL A 341 2.63 -10.81 -26.35
N ASP A 342 2.72 -11.75 -27.29
CA ASP A 342 3.14 -11.46 -28.67
C ASP A 342 2.13 -10.54 -29.37
N GLU A 343 0.82 -10.74 -29.17
CA GLU A 343 -0.20 -9.81 -29.68
C GLU A 343 -0.09 -8.41 -29.06
N LEU A 344 0.14 -8.30 -27.74
CA LEU A 344 0.40 -7.01 -27.08
C LEU A 344 1.64 -6.34 -27.66
N TRP A 345 2.70 -7.10 -27.92
CA TRP A 345 3.92 -6.59 -28.51
C TRP A 345 3.67 -5.96 -29.88
N GLN A 346 2.93 -6.65 -30.75
CA GLN A 346 2.52 -6.11 -32.05
C GLN A 346 1.66 -4.85 -31.89
N GLY A 347 0.72 -4.85 -30.93
CA GLY A 347 -0.09 -3.67 -30.62
C GLY A 347 0.76 -2.46 -30.20
N ILE A 348 1.73 -2.66 -29.30
CA ILE A 348 2.65 -1.62 -28.84
C ILE A 348 3.44 -1.02 -30.01
N GLN A 349 3.93 -1.84 -30.93
CA GLN A 349 4.70 -1.37 -32.09
C GLN A 349 3.95 -0.37 -32.97
N THR A 350 2.61 -0.46 -33.03
CA THR A 350 1.75 0.42 -33.83
C THR A 350 1.43 1.76 -33.15
N LEU A 351 1.69 1.90 -31.85
CA LEU A 351 1.41 3.13 -31.12
C LEU A 351 2.26 4.29 -31.69
N ALA A 352 1.63 5.44 -31.85
CA ALA A 352 2.28 6.64 -32.34
C ALA A 352 2.73 7.56 -31.19
N LEU A 353 3.90 8.17 -31.36
CA LEU A 353 4.39 9.30 -30.59
C LEU A 353 3.78 10.60 -31.11
N LYS A 354 3.93 11.67 -30.35
CA LYS A 354 3.39 12.99 -30.71
C LYS A 354 4.00 13.58 -31.98
N ASP A 355 5.25 13.24 -32.28
CA ASP A 355 5.96 13.61 -33.50
C ASP A 355 5.56 12.75 -34.72
N GLY A 356 4.62 11.82 -34.56
CA GLY A 356 4.11 10.94 -35.62
C GLY A 356 4.93 9.67 -35.86
N ARG A 357 6.08 9.50 -35.20
CA ARG A 357 6.84 8.24 -35.28
C ARG A 357 6.10 7.11 -34.58
N THR A 358 6.18 5.89 -35.11
CA THR A 358 5.68 4.70 -34.42
C THR A 358 6.67 4.24 -33.36
N LEU A 359 6.20 3.55 -32.33
CA LEU A 359 7.09 2.96 -31.32
C LEU A 359 8.03 1.92 -31.94
N SER A 360 7.61 1.21 -33.00
CA SER A 360 8.52 0.33 -33.74
C SER A 360 9.74 1.07 -34.29
N ALA A 361 9.54 2.22 -34.95
CA ALA A 361 10.63 3.04 -35.47
C ALA A 361 11.51 3.58 -34.32
N PHE A 362 10.88 4.02 -33.23
CA PHE A 362 11.57 4.52 -32.05
C PHE A 362 12.49 3.46 -31.40
N PHE A 363 12.01 2.24 -31.16
CA PHE A 363 12.82 1.18 -30.54
C PHE A 363 13.89 0.60 -31.46
N ALA A 364 13.82 0.84 -32.77
CA ALA A 364 14.92 0.53 -33.69
C ALA A 364 16.11 1.50 -33.51
N GLU A 365 15.84 2.76 -33.12
CA GLU A 365 16.86 3.77 -32.81
C GLU A 365 17.40 3.64 -31.37
N HIS A 366 16.58 3.11 -30.46
CA HIS A 366 16.86 2.99 -29.01
C HIS A 366 16.91 1.54 -28.54
N THR A 367 17.90 0.78 -29.01
CA THR A 367 18.05 -0.65 -28.68
C THR A 367 18.31 -0.90 -27.19
N GLU A 368 18.87 0.07 -26.48
CA GLU A 368 19.09 0.04 -25.04
C GLU A 368 17.79 -0.07 -24.23
N LEU A 369 16.65 0.35 -24.80
CA LEU A 369 15.35 0.31 -24.13
C LEU A 369 14.59 -1.01 -24.35
N GLN A 370 15.07 -1.89 -25.23
CA GLN A 370 14.39 -3.15 -25.56
C GLN A 370 14.31 -4.09 -24.36
N ALA A 371 15.37 -4.15 -23.54
CA ALA A 371 15.37 -4.96 -22.32
C ALA A 371 14.27 -4.51 -21.33
N ASP A 372 14.05 -3.20 -21.18
CA ASP A 372 12.99 -2.68 -20.31
C ASP A 372 11.58 -2.97 -20.85
N LEU A 373 11.46 -3.07 -22.17
CA LEU A 373 10.22 -3.40 -22.83
C LEU A 373 9.85 -4.87 -22.66
N GLU A 374 10.83 -5.77 -22.74
CA GLU A 374 10.67 -7.18 -22.37
C GLU A 374 10.25 -7.31 -20.90
N VAL A 375 10.91 -6.57 -20.00
CA VAL A 375 10.54 -6.53 -18.58
C VAL A 375 9.10 -6.01 -18.40
N LEU A 376 8.70 -4.97 -19.14
CA LEU A 376 7.31 -4.48 -19.13
C LEU A 376 6.30 -5.54 -19.58
N LEU A 377 6.56 -6.20 -20.72
CA LEU A 377 5.70 -7.24 -21.27
C LEU A 377 5.54 -8.44 -20.33
N SER A 378 6.60 -8.78 -19.57
CA SER A 378 6.51 -9.79 -18.51
C SER A 378 5.47 -9.46 -17.42
N GLY A 379 5.11 -8.18 -17.28
CA GLY A 379 4.09 -7.69 -16.37
C GLY A 379 2.65 -7.77 -16.91
N ALA A 380 2.43 -8.29 -18.12
CA ALA A 380 1.10 -8.48 -18.67
C ALA A 380 0.28 -9.45 -17.79
N ARG A 381 -0.90 -9.00 -17.37
CA ARG A 381 -1.73 -9.71 -16.40
C ARG A 381 -2.90 -10.41 -17.06
N VAL A 382 -3.21 -11.62 -16.61
CA VAL A 382 -4.42 -12.33 -17.03
C VAL A 382 -5.66 -11.66 -16.43
N VAL A 383 -6.62 -11.32 -17.28
CA VAL A 383 -7.89 -10.71 -16.89
C VAL A 383 -9.05 -11.67 -17.19
N GLY A 384 -9.85 -11.97 -16.17
CA GLY A 384 -10.97 -12.90 -16.30
C GLY A 384 -10.59 -14.39 -16.30
N PRO A 385 -11.59 -15.29 -16.40
CA PRO A 385 -11.36 -16.73 -16.47
C PRO A 385 -10.80 -17.13 -17.84
N GLN A 386 -9.97 -18.16 -17.86
CA GLN A 386 -9.59 -18.83 -19.11
C GLN A 386 -10.82 -19.49 -19.74
N SER A 387 -10.91 -19.44 -21.07
CA SER A 387 -11.99 -20.08 -21.83
C SER A 387 -11.43 -21.25 -22.63
N THR A 388 -11.99 -22.44 -22.41
CA THR A 388 -11.68 -23.63 -23.20
C THR A 388 -12.82 -23.86 -24.18
N GLN A 389 -12.52 -23.74 -25.47
CA GLN A 389 -13.49 -24.00 -26.53
C GLN A 389 -13.64 -25.51 -26.78
N PRO A 390 -14.73 -25.97 -27.41
CA PRO A 390 -15.00 -27.41 -27.64
C PRO A 390 -13.91 -28.17 -28.41
N ALA A 391 -13.05 -27.46 -29.14
CA ALA A 391 -11.89 -28.03 -29.87
C ALA A 391 -10.61 -28.17 -29.01
N GLY A 392 -10.71 -27.94 -27.70
CA GLY A 392 -9.56 -27.93 -26.79
C GLY A 392 -8.72 -26.65 -26.83
N VAL A 393 -9.12 -25.66 -27.64
CA VAL A 393 -8.44 -24.36 -27.73
C VAL A 393 -8.61 -23.62 -26.41
N VAL A 394 -7.48 -23.26 -25.79
CA VAL A 394 -7.46 -22.47 -24.55
C VAL A 394 -7.22 -21.01 -24.93
N THR A 395 -8.11 -20.12 -24.51
CA THR A 395 -8.00 -18.67 -24.72
C THR A 395 -7.83 -17.96 -23.39
N VAL A 396 -6.86 -17.05 -23.35
CA VAL A 396 -6.56 -16.22 -22.17
C VAL A 396 -6.57 -14.75 -22.59
N GLN A 397 -7.39 -13.95 -21.92
CA GLN A 397 -7.35 -12.49 -22.06
C GLN A 397 -6.27 -11.93 -21.15
N ILE A 398 -5.43 -11.05 -21.69
CA ILE A 398 -4.41 -10.35 -20.92
C ILE A 398 -4.54 -8.85 -21.06
N GLU A 399 -4.09 -8.12 -20.05
CA GLU A 399 -4.10 -6.66 -19.98
C GLU A 399 -2.72 -6.15 -19.59
N LEU A 400 -2.29 -5.05 -20.19
CA LEU A 400 -1.06 -4.33 -19.86
C LEU A 400 -1.36 -2.83 -19.67
N PRO A 401 -1.18 -2.28 -18.45
CA PRO A 401 -1.20 -0.84 -18.24
C PRO A 401 -0.04 -0.16 -18.98
N LEU A 402 -0.35 0.82 -19.85
CA LEU A 402 0.65 1.43 -20.72
C LEU A 402 1.42 2.58 -20.08
N ARG A 403 1.15 2.90 -18.81
CA ARG A 403 1.80 4.03 -18.15
C ARG A 403 3.30 3.84 -18.03
N ARG A 404 3.76 2.63 -17.70
CA ARG A 404 5.20 2.32 -17.65
C ARG A 404 5.86 2.40 -19.03
N LEU A 405 5.15 2.03 -20.10
CA LEU A 405 5.66 2.14 -21.47
C LEU A 405 6.07 3.58 -21.80
N TRP A 406 5.24 4.55 -21.43
CA TRP A 406 5.56 5.96 -21.62
C TRP A 406 6.83 6.39 -20.88
N TRP A 407 7.04 5.91 -19.65
CA TRP A 407 8.27 6.18 -18.89
C TRP A 407 9.52 5.57 -19.52
N ILE A 408 9.39 4.38 -20.09
CA ILE A 408 10.48 3.74 -20.83
C ILE A 408 10.85 4.60 -22.03
N VAL A 409 9.86 4.96 -22.85
CA VAL A 409 10.02 5.76 -24.07
C VAL A 409 10.60 7.15 -23.77
N ARG A 410 10.08 7.83 -22.73
CA ARG A 410 10.49 9.19 -22.37
C ARG A 410 11.99 9.32 -22.11
N ARG A 411 12.66 8.27 -21.63
CA ARG A 411 14.11 8.30 -21.38
C ARG A 411 14.95 8.39 -22.66
N GLY A 412 14.42 7.89 -23.79
CA GLY A 412 15.07 8.01 -25.09
C GLY A 412 14.73 9.30 -25.84
N LEU A 413 13.61 9.97 -25.49
CA LEU A 413 13.21 11.23 -26.11
C LEU A 413 14.16 12.37 -25.73
N ARG A 414 14.60 13.14 -26.73
CA ARG A 414 15.43 14.33 -26.48
C ARG A 414 14.57 15.47 -25.91
N PRO A 415 15.12 16.38 -25.09
CA PRO A 415 14.35 17.51 -24.54
C PRO A 415 13.64 18.39 -25.59
N ALA A 416 14.20 18.51 -26.80
CA ALA A 416 13.58 19.25 -27.90
C ALA A 416 12.35 18.53 -28.51
N GLU A 417 12.32 17.20 -28.46
CA GLU A 417 11.21 16.38 -28.98
C GLU A 417 9.99 16.45 -28.05
N MET A 418 10.22 16.67 -26.75
CA MET A 418 9.19 16.91 -25.73
C MET A 418 8.56 18.33 -25.79
N ALA A 419 9.21 19.28 -26.48
CA ALA A 419 8.85 20.70 -26.46
C ALA A 419 7.99 21.18 -27.66
N THR A 420 7.78 20.33 -28.68
CA THR A 420 7.25 20.75 -30.00
C THR A 420 5.76 21.12 -30.04
N ALA A 421 5.11 21.37 -28.90
CA ALA A 421 3.75 21.92 -28.83
C ALA A 421 3.66 23.34 -28.23
N ALA A 422 4.72 23.87 -27.61
CA ALA A 422 4.65 25.20 -26.98
C ALA A 422 5.07 26.37 -27.90
N GLU A 423 5.89 26.11 -28.93
CA GLU A 423 6.57 27.18 -29.68
C GLU A 423 5.97 27.49 -31.06
N SER A 424 5.05 26.68 -31.57
CA SER A 424 4.42 26.90 -32.90
C SER A 424 3.12 27.74 -32.86
N ALA A 425 2.61 28.08 -31.67
CA ALA A 425 1.38 28.88 -31.51
C ALA A 425 1.63 30.38 -31.22
N GLY A 426 2.89 30.84 -31.19
CA GLY A 426 3.25 32.13 -30.56
C GLY A 426 3.93 33.17 -31.45
N ARG A 427 3.86 33.11 -32.79
CA ARG A 427 4.42 34.19 -33.63
C ARG A 427 3.47 34.61 -34.75
N PRO A 428 2.62 35.63 -34.54
CA PRO A 428 1.93 36.26 -35.65
C PRO A 428 2.97 36.93 -36.55
N ALA A 429 2.94 36.56 -37.83
CA ALA A 429 3.69 37.19 -38.89
C ALA A 429 3.40 38.71 -38.88
N GLN A 430 4.43 39.52 -38.63
CA GLN A 430 4.39 40.94 -38.96
C GLN A 430 4.29 41.05 -40.48
N LYS A 431 3.06 41.15 -41.00
CA LYS A 431 2.81 41.69 -42.33
C LYS A 431 3.13 43.18 -42.29
N GLY A 432 4.23 43.54 -42.96
CA GLY A 432 4.47 44.91 -43.36
C GLY A 432 3.42 45.39 -44.37
N ALA A 433 3.10 46.67 -44.29
CA ALA A 433 2.87 47.61 -45.38
C ALA A 433 2.17 48.88 -44.84
N PRO A 434 2.20 50.02 -45.55
CA PRO A 434 3.07 50.40 -46.67
C PRO A 434 4.16 51.43 -46.29
#